data_AF-A0A9E3S7L7-F1
#
_entry.id   AF-A0A9E3S7L7-F1
#
_cell.length_a   1.000
_cell.length_b   1.000
_cell.length_c   1.000
_cell.angle_alpha   90.00
_cell.angle_beta   90.00
_cell.angle_gamma   90.00
#
_symmetry.space_group_name_H-M   'P 1'
#
loop_
_entity.id
_entity.type
_entity.pdbx_description
1 polymer ?
#
loop_
_entity_poly.entity_id
_entity_poly.type
_entity_poly.pdbx_seq_one_letter_code
_entity_poly.pdbx_strand_id
1 'polypeptide(L)'
;MVTGIGAGIVYLIWISFQIMPVTNQIDLFVNSRNLGVLGSFTGEHTFRLNEFSGQIWPQFQAFQRSIRVLSADPSNADAMQTAVNFMTEYKAFYLNQFVVVGASGAVFGILLAFGMMFPNSLIYLYFAIPIKAKYFVILYGAFELYSGVFRGQDTNVAHFAHLGGMLFGYVLIVYWKKKGEFR
;
A
#
# COMPACT_ATOMS: atom_id res chain seq x y z
N MET A 1 18.11 -2.87 10.82
CA MET A 1 17.91 -3.56 9.53
C MET A 1 16.80 -4.61 9.60
N VAL A 2 16.83 -5.56 10.55
CA VAL A 2 15.82 -6.65 10.65
C VAL A 2 14.38 -6.14 10.80
N THR A 3 14.14 -5.14 11.65
CA THR A 3 12.80 -4.53 11.81
C THR A 3 12.31 -3.82 10.55
N GLY A 4 13.22 -3.23 9.77
CA GLY A 4 12.90 -2.61 8.47
C GLY A 4 12.57 -3.63 7.39
N ILE A 5 13.30 -4.76 7.33
CA ILE A 5 12.98 -5.87 6.42
C ILE A 5 11.62 -6.49 6.78
N GLY A 6 11.40 -6.76 8.08
CA GLY A 6 10.13 -7.28 8.57
C GLY A 6 8.94 -6.37 8.28
N ALA A 7 9.12 -5.05 8.45
CA ALA A 7 8.16 -4.03 8.04
C ALA A 7 7.81 -4.13 6.54
N GLY A 8 8.83 -4.23 5.69
CA GLY A 8 8.64 -4.38 4.24
C GLY A 8 7.85 -5.64 3.88
N ILE A 9 8.18 -6.79 4.48
CA ILE A 9 7.49 -8.06 4.21
C ILE A 9 6.00 -7.97 4.60
N VAL A 10 5.69 -7.49 5.81
CA VAL A 10 4.30 -7.35 6.27
C VAL A 10 3.50 -6.42 5.36
N TYR A 11 4.11 -5.30 4.95
CA TYR A 11 3.49 -4.38 4.01
C TYR A 11 3.23 -5.01 2.65
N LEU A 12 4.21 -5.73 2.08
CA LEU A 12 4.08 -6.41 0.79
C LEU A 12 3.00 -7.49 0.82
N ILE A 13 2.90 -8.26 1.90
CA ILE A 13 1.83 -9.24 2.08
C ILE A 13 0.47 -8.54 2.11
N TRP A 14 0.33 -7.50 2.93
CA TRP A 14 -0.93 -6.76 3.04
C TRP A 14 -1.39 -6.17 1.71
N ILE A 15 -0.48 -5.48 1.00
CA ILE A 15 -0.83 -4.80 -0.25
C ILE A 15 -1.12 -5.77 -1.39
N SER A 16 -0.57 -6.99 -1.34
CA SER A 16 -0.84 -8.01 -2.35
C SER A 16 -2.34 -8.33 -2.48
N PHE A 17 -3.07 -8.40 -1.36
CA PHE A 17 -4.52 -8.63 -1.36
C PHE A 17 -5.31 -7.52 -2.04
N GLN A 18 -4.74 -6.31 -2.11
CA GLN A 18 -5.37 -5.15 -2.73
C GLN A 18 -5.03 -5.06 -4.22
N ILE A 19 -3.80 -5.41 -4.60
CA ILE A 19 -3.29 -5.28 -5.96
C ILE A 19 -3.71 -6.47 -6.86
N MET A 20 -3.73 -7.69 -6.32
CA MET A 20 -3.96 -8.90 -7.12
C MET A 20 -5.28 -8.89 -7.89
N PRO A 21 -6.44 -8.52 -7.30
CA PRO A 21 -7.71 -8.53 -8.02
C PRO A 21 -7.68 -7.63 -9.28
N VAL A 22 -7.16 -6.41 -9.12
CA VAL A 22 -7.08 -5.41 -10.20
C VAL A 22 -6.09 -5.85 -11.28
N THR A 23 -4.88 -6.26 -10.88
CA THR A 23 -3.84 -6.66 -11.84
C THR A 23 -4.18 -7.93 -12.61
N ASN A 24 -4.85 -8.89 -11.96
CA ASN A 24 -5.34 -10.10 -12.63
C ASN A 24 -6.41 -9.78 -13.68
N GLN A 25 -7.37 -8.88 -13.39
CA GLN A 25 -8.36 -8.47 -14.38
C GLN A 25 -7.72 -7.75 -15.57
N ILE A 26 -6.73 -6.89 -15.33
CA ILE A 26 -5.95 -6.26 -16.39
C ILE A 26 -5.24 -7.31 -17.25
N ASP A 27 -4.54 -8.27 -16.63
CA ASP A 27 -3.82 -9.33 -17.36
C ASP A 27 -4.78 -10.23 -18.14
N LEU A 28 -5.94 -10.56 -17.57
CA LEU A 28 -6.98 -11.33 -18.26
C LEU A 28 -7.46 -10.59 -19.51
N PHE A 29 -7.69 -9.28 -19.43
CA PHE A 29 -8.08 -8.49 -20.59
C PHE A 29 -6.96 -8.38 -21.62
N VAL A 30 -5.74 -8.01 -21.20
CA VAL A 30 -4.58 -7.84 -22.09
C VAL A 30 -4.29 -9.12 -22.89
N ASN A 31 -4.41 -10.28 -22.26
CA ASN A 31 -4.16 -11.56 -22.92
C ASN A 31 -5.33 -12.06 -23.76
N SER A 32 -6.58 -11.90 -23.29
CA SER A 32 -7.74 -12.46 -23.98
C SER A 32 -8.37 -11.52 -25.01
N ARG A 33 -8.13 -10.20 -24.90
CA ARG A 33 -8.79 -9.14 -25.67
C ARG A 33 -10.32 -9.21 -25.61
N ASN A 34 -10.86 -9.80 -24.54
CA ASN A 34 -12.29 -10.03 -24.37
C ASN A 34 -12.98 -8.76 -23.86
N LEU A 35 -13.95 -8.25 -24.63
CA LEU A 35 -14.70 -7.04 -24.29
C LEU A 35 -15.60 -7.18 -23.06
N GLY A 36 -16.04 -8.40 -22.73
CA GLY A 36 -16.77 -8.67 -21.49
C GLY A 36 -15.89 -8.45 -20.26
N VAL A 37 -14.63 -8.91 -20.30
CA VAL A 37 -13.66 -8.66 -19.23
C VAL A 37 -13.36 -7.17 -19.10
N LEU A 38 -13.19 -6.47 -20.23
CA LEU A 38 -12.99 -5.01 -20.24
C LEU A 38 -14.20 -4.25 -19.68
N GLY A 39 -15.41 -4.67 -20.03
CA GLY A 39 -16.66 -4.10 -19.55
C GLY A 39 -16.83 -4.27 -18.04
N SER A 40 -16.60 -5.49 -17.52
CA SER A 40 -16.62 -5.76 -16.08
C SER A 40 -15.58 -4.92 -15.34
N PHE A 41 -14.34 -4.87 -15.85
CA PHE A 41 -13.28 -4.06 -15.23
C PHE A 41 -13.67 -2.58 -15.19
N THR A 42 -14.06 -1.99 -16.31
CA THR A 42 -14.40 -0.56 -16.37
C THR A 42 -15.69 -0.18 -15.63
N GLY A 43 -16.59 -1.14 -15.41
CA GLY A 43 -17.79 -0.96 -14.60
C GLY A 43 -17.56 -1.02 -13.10
N GLU A 44 -16.58 -1.80 -12.65
CA GLU A 44 -16.25 -2.00 -11.23
C GLU A 44 -15.10 -1.10 -10.75
N HIS A 45 -14.12 -0.84 -11.62
CA HIS A 45 -12.88 -0.15 -11.29
C HIS A 45 -12.97 1.36 -11.51
N THR A 46 -12.56 2.13 -10.51
CA THR A 46 -12.45 3.59 -10.62
C THR A 46 -11.02 4.00 -10.91
N PHE A 47 -10.80 4.63 -12.08
CA PHE A 47 -9.51 5.21 -12.43
C PHE A 47 -9.23 6.48 -11.61
N ARG A 48 -8.28 6.40 -10.67
CA ARG A 48 -7.77 7.57 -9.95
C ARG A 48 -6.73 8.34 -10.81
N LEU A 49 -7.19 8.96 -11.90
CA LEU A 49 -6.38 9.72 -12.85
C LEU A 49 -6.92 11.14 -13.02
N ASN A 50 -6.03 12.10 -13.22
CA ASN A 50 -6.34 13.51 -13.49
C ASN A 50 -5.31 14.13 -14.45
N GLU A 51 -5.50 15.40 -14.81
CA GLU A 51 -4.62 16.15 -15.71
C GLU A 51 -3.16 16.27 -15.22
N PHE A 52 -2.93 16.05 -13.93
CA PHE A 52 -1.60 16.06 -13.30
C PHE A 52 -0.95 14.67 -13.24
N SER A 53 -1.60 13.63 -13.76
CA SER A 53 -1.08 12.25 -13.76
C SER A 53 0.04 12.00 -14.79
N GLY A 54 0.49 13.03 -15.50
CA GLY A 54 1.58 12.93 -16.48
C GLY A 54 1.14 12.26 -17.78
N GLN A 55 2.02 11.43 -18.36
CA GLN A 55 1.81 10.83 -19.69
C GLN A 55 0.61 9.88 -19.78
N ILE A 56 0.15 9.32 -18.65
CA ILE A 56 -1.01 8.42 -18.64
C ILE A 56 -2.33 9.17 -18.85
N TRP A 57 -2.39 10.47 -18.58
CA TRP A 57 -3.61 11.26 -18.75
C TRP A 57 -4.10 11.33 -20.20
N PRO A 58 -3.28 11.75 -21.20
CA PRO A 58 -3.72 11.73 -22.60
C PRO A 58 -4.04 10.31 -23.10
N GLN A 59 -3.38 9.27 -22.57
CA GLN A 59 -3.67 7.88 -22.90
C GLN A 59 -5.02 7.44 -22.35
N PHE A 60 -5.40 7.89 -21.15
CA PHE A 60 -6.72 7.65 -20.58
C PHE A 60 -7.83 8.28 -21.44
N GLN A 61 -7.61 9.48 -21.97
CA GLN A 61 -8.56 10.11 -22.89
C GLN A 61 -8.69 9.33 -24.21
N ALA A 62 -7.58 8.81 -24.74
CA ALA A 62 -7.60 7.92 -25.90
C ALA A 62 -8.33 6.60 -25.60
N PHE A 63 -8.10 6.02 -24.43
CA PHE A 63 -8.79 4.84 -23.94
C PHE A 63 -10.32 5.05 -23.87
N GLN A 64 -10.78 6.15 -23.25
CA GLN A 64 -12.20 6.48 -23.18
C GLN A 64 -12.87 6.62 -24.56
N ARG A 65 -12.12 7.08 -25.57
CA ARG A 65 -12.60 7.08 -26.97
C ARG A 65 -12.63 5.67 -27.55
N SER A 66 -11.60 4.87 -27.29
CA SER A 66 -11.52 3.48 -27.76
C SER A 66 -12.68 2.61 -27.24
N ILE A 67 -13.08 2.79 -25.97
CA ILE A 67 -14.24 2.09 -25.40
C ILE A 67 -15.52 2.43 -26.17
N ARG A 68 -15.75 3.72 -26.49
CA ARG A 68 -16.92 4.13 -27.28
C ARG A 68 -16.92 3.54 -28.69
N VAL A 69 -15.75 3.44 -29.32
CA VAL A 69 -15.60 2.80 -30.63
C VAL A 69 -15.88 1.30 -30.54
N LEU A 70 -15.31 0.60 -29.57
CA LEU A 70 -15.50 -0.85 -29.37
C LEU A 70 -16.95 -1.21 -29.02
N SER A 71 -17.69 -0.31 -28.37
CA SER A 71 -19.13 -0.50 -28.15
C SER A 71 -19.95 -0.44 -29.44
N ALA A 72 -19.50 0.29 -30.46
CA ALA A 72 -20.17 0.39 -31.76
C ALA A 72 -19.66 -0.64 -32.78
N ASP A 73 -18.35 -0.91 -32.76
CA ASP A 73 -17.65 -1.88 -33.59
C ASP A 73 -16.67 -2.71 -32.73
N PRO A 74 -17.14 -3.84 -32.19
CA PRO A 74 -16.32 -4.77 -31.39
C PRO A 74 -15.09 -5.33 -32.13
N SER A 75 -15.08 -5.27 -33.46
CA SER A 75 -14.00 -5.82 -34.30
C SER A 75 -12.90 -4.81 -34.63
N ASN A 76 -13.05 -3.56 -34.19
CA ASN A 76 -12.10 -2.49 -34.48
C ASN A 76 -10.72 -2.75 -33.85
N ALA A 77 -9.76 -3.15 -34.69
CA ALA A 77 -8.42 -3.53 -34.25
C ALA A 77 -7.63 -2.37 -33.60
N ASP A 78 -7.76 -1.15 -34.13
CA ASP A 78 -7.05 0.02 -33.63
C ASP A 78 -7.55 0.44 -32.24
N ALA A 79 -8.87 0.43 -32.05
CA ALA A 79 -9.48 0.69 -30.76
C ALA A 79 -9.12 -0.39 -29.73
N MET A 80 -9.14 -1.67 -30.14
CA MET A 80 -8.70 -2.77 -29.27
C MET A 80 -7.24 -2.60 -28.84
N GLN A 81 -6.34 -2.29 -29.78
CA GLN A 81 -4.93 -2.09 -29.46
C GLN A 81 -4.72 -0.88 -28.55
N THR A 82 -5.47 0.21 -28.77
CA THR A 82 -5.45 1.39 -27.88
C THR A 82 -5.86 1.01 -26.45
N ALA A 83 -6.91 0.19 -26.30
CA ALA A 83 -7.35 -0.28 -25.00
C ALA A 83 -6.32 -1.17 -24.30
N VAL A 84 -5.70 -2.10 -25.04
CA VAL A 84 -4.64 -2.97 -24.51
C VAL A 84 -3.42 -2.17 -24.06
N ASN A 85 -2.97 -1.21 -24.88
CA ASN A 85 -1.83 -0.35 -24.55
C ASN A 85 -2.09 0.44 -23.27
N PHE A 86 -3.24 1.12 -23.19
CA PHE A 86 -3.60 1.88 -21.99
C PHE A 86 -3.67 0.98 -20.75
N MET A 87 -4.31 -0.19 -20.84
CA MET A 87 -4.44 -1.09 -19.69
C MET A 87 -3.09 -1.61 -19.20
N THR A 88 -2.15 -1.85 -20.13
CA THR A 88 -0.77 -2.24 -19.81
C THR A 88 -0.02 -1.13 -19.07
N GLU A 89 -0.11 0.10 -19.58
CA GLU A 89 0.54 1.27 -18.95
C GLU A 89 -0.12 1.64 -17.61
N TYR A 90 -1.44 1.50 -17.54
CA TYR A 90 -2.21 1.70 -16.32
C TYR A 90 -1.83 0.72 -15.23
N LYS A 91 -1.59 -0.56 -15.56
CA LYS A 91 -1.06 -1.53 -14.59
C LYS A 91 0.26 -1.06 -13.98
N ALA A 92 1.19 -0.57 -14.80
CA ALA A 92 2.47 -0.06 -14.31
C ALA A 92 2.28 1.18 -13.42
N PHE A 93 1.45 2.14 -13.85
CA PHE A 93 1.11 3.33 -13.07
C PHE A 93 0.47 2.98 -11.72
N TYR A 94 -0.50 2.06 -11.73
CA TYR A 94 -1.21 1.58 -10.55
C TYR A 94 -0.26 0.91 -9.54
N LEU A 95 0.60 0.01 -10.01
CA LEU A 95 1.61 -0.64 -9.17
C LEU A 95 2.57 0.36 -8.53
N ASN A 96 2.95 1.41 -9.26
CA ASN A 96 3.86 2.42 -8.75
C ASN A 96 3.27 3.23 -7.58
N GLN A 97 1.94 3.32 -7.46
CA GLN A 97 1.30 3.97 -6.31
C GLN A 97 1.54 3.24 -4.98
N PHE A 98 1.99 1.98 -5.03
CA PHE A 98 2.25 1.13 -3.87
C PHE A 98 3.72 0.99 -3.51
N VAL A 99 4.61 1.67 -4.23
CA VAL A 99 6.03 1.66 -3.92
C VAL A 99 6.27 2.47 -2.65
N VAL A 100 6.73 1.80 -1.59
CA VAL A 100 7.07 2.44 -0.31
C VAL A 100 8.57 2.46 -0.12
N VAL A 101 9.11 3.63 0.17
CA VAL A 101 10.50 3.83 0.60
C VAL A 101 10.45 4.45 1.99
N GLY A 102 10.98 3.78 3.02
CA GLY A 102 10.92 4.34 4.36
C GLY A 102 11.71 3.61 5.43
N ALA A 103 12.54 4.37 6.15
CA ALA A 103 13.19 3.91 7.39
C ALA A 103 12.22 3.87 8.59
N SER A 104 11.00 4.39 8.43
CA SER A 104 10.03 4.56 9.51
C SER A 104 9.65 3.24 10.19
N GLY A 105 9.51 2.14 9.44
CA GLY A 105 9.27 0.82 10.04
C GLY A 105 10.36 0.43 11.07
N ALA A 106 11.62 0.73 10.78
CA ALA A 106 12.70 0.50 11.74
C ALA A 106 12.60 1.40 12.98
N VAL A 107 12.21 2.67 12.78
CA VAL A 107 11.95 3.63 13.87
C VAL A 107 10.81 3.14 14.78
N PHE A 108 9.73 2.60 14.21
CA PHE A 108 8.63 2.02 14.97
C PHE A 108 9.05 0.79 15.78
N GLY A 109 9.96 -0.04 15.26
CA GLY A 109 10.58 -1.13 16.02
C GLY A 109 11.40 -0.63 17.23
N ILE A 110 12.16 0.46 17.06
CA ILE A 110 12.91 1.10 18.16
C ILE A 110 11.95 1.74 19.17
N LEU A 111 10.90 2.40 18.70
CA LEU A 111 9.87 3.01 19.55
C LEU A 111 9.20 1.96 20.44
N LEU A 112 8.83 0.80 19.87
CA LEU A 112 8.33 -0.32 20.66
C LEU A 112 9.35 -0.76 21.70
N ALA A 113 10.62 -0.96 21.30
CA ALA A 113 11.68 -1.38 22.21
C ALA A 113 11.82 -0.42 23.40
N PHE A 114 11.80 0.88 23.14
CA PHE A 114 11.82 1.91 24.17
C PHE A 114 10.63 1.79 25.12
N GLY A 115 9.40 1.63 24.60
CA GLY A 115 8.21 1.48 25.43
C GLY A 115 8.21 0.22 26.31
N MET A 116 8.87 -0.86 25.86
CA MET A 116 9.00 -2.11 26.61
C MET A 116 10.11 -2.06 27.66
N MET A 117 11.27 -1.48 27.32
CA MET A 117 12.44 -1.44 28.20
C MET A 117 12.35 -0.29 29.23
N PHE A 118 11.73 0.82 28.86
CA PHE A 118 11.61 2.02 29.69
C PHE A 118 10.15 2.47 29.85
N PRO A 119 9.25 1.60 30.34
CA PRO A 119 7.79 1.80 30.27
C PRO A 119 7.29 3.01 31.07
N ASN A 120 8.06 3.49 32.06
CA ASN A 120 7.70 4.63 32.91
C ASN A 120 8.41 5.93 32.50
N SER A 121 9.30 5.91 31.49
CA SER A 121 9.90 7.13 30.94
C SER A 121 8.82 8.02 30.34
N LEU A 122 8.96 9.33 30.53
CA LEU A 122 8.01 10.32 30.01
C LEU A 122 8.37 10.70 28.57
N ILE A 123 7.38 10.66 27.69
CA ILE A 123 7.40 11.24 26.35
C ILE A 123 6.51 12.48 26.41
N TYR A 124 7.03 13.63 26.01
CA TYR A 124 6.29 14.89 26.00
C TYR A 124 5.68 15.13 24.62
N LEU A 125 4.36 14.98 24.51
CA LEU A 125 3.65 15.37 23.29
C LEU A 125 3.65 16.89 23.15
N TYR A 126 4.06 17.37 21.97
CA TYR A 126 4.21 18.80 21.68
C TYR A 126 4.99 19.56 22.77
N PHE A 127 5.97 18.88 23.39
CA PHE A 127 6.77 19.41 24.50
C PHE A 127 5.98 19.78 25.77
N ALA A 128 4.68 19.46 25.85
CA ALA A 128 3.80 19.95 26.91
C ALA A 128 3.13 18.84 27.72
N ILE A 129 2.61 17.80 27.07
CA ILE A 129 1.79 16.78 27.74
C ILE A 129 2.64 15.54 28.02
N PRO A 130 2.99 15.25 29.29
CA PRO A 130 3.79 14.08 29.62
C PRO A 130 2.93 12.81 29.56
N ILE A 131 3.38 11.81 28.79
CA ILE A 131 2.76 10.49 28.71
C ILE A 131 3.83 9.44 28.96
N LYS A 132 3.53 8.42 29.77
CA LYS A 132 4.45 7.30 29.97
C LYS A 132 4.62 6.53 28.65
N ALA A 133 5.85 6.15 28.34
CA ALA A 133 6.21 5.49 27.09
C ALA A 133 5.33 4.29 26.76
N LYS A 134 4.98 3.45 27.75
CA LYS A 134 4.07 2.31 27.53
C LYS A 134 2.71 2.71 26.96
N TYR A 135 2.11 3.79 27.45
CA TYR A 135 0.81 4.25 26.98
C TYR A 135 0.93 4.88 25.61
N PHE A 136 1.97 5.68 25.38
CA PHE A 136 2.21 6.27 24.06
C PHE A 136 2.37 5.20 22.98
N VAL A 137 3.20 4.18 23.22
CA VAL A 137 3.44 3.10 22.26
C VAL A 137 2.18 2.27 22.00
N ILE A 138 1.40 1.95 23.04
CA ILE A 138 0.14 1.20 22.86
C ILE A 138 -0.88 2.02 22.06
N LEU A 139 -1.11 3.28 22.45
CA LEU A 139 -2.07 4.14 21.78
C LEU A 139 -1.66 4.39 20.33
N TYR A 140 -0.37 4.62 20.08
CA TYR A 140 0.11 4.89 18.72
C TYR A 140 0.06 3.64 17.84
N GLY A 141 0.42 2.46 18.38
CA GLY A 141 0.22 1.19 17.68
C GLY A 141 -1.26 0.90 17.35
N ALA A 142 -2.18 1.20 18.28
CA ALA A 142 -3.61 1.07 18.03
C ALA A 142 -4.10 2.05 16.97
N PHE A 143 -3.58 3.29 16.96
CA PHE A 143 -3.89 4.28 15.92
C PHE A 143 -3.38 3.85 14.54
N GLU A 144 -2.17 3.29 14.45
CA GLU A 144 -1.63 2.74 13.20
C GLU A 144 -2.49 1.59 12.68
N LEU A 145 -2.93 0.69 13.57
CA LEU A 145 -3.85 -0.41 13.20
C LEU A 145 -5.20 0.13 12.72
N TYR A 146 -5.79 1.06 13.46
CA TYR A 146 -7.04 1.71 13.05
C TYR A 146 -6.89 2.40 11.69
N SER A 147 -5.82 3.16 11.49
CA SER A 147 -5.60 3.88 10.22
C SER A 147 -5.36 2.92 9.06
N GLY A 148 -4.56 1.86 9.27
CA GLY A 148 -4.34 0.84 8.25
C GLY A 148 -5.63 0.12 7.83
N VAL A 149 -6.51 -0.21 8.78
CA VAL A 149 -7.77 -0.94 8.50
C VAL A 149 -8.86 -0.03 7.95
N PHE A 150 -9.09 1.14 8.55
CA PHE A 150 -10.27 1.96 8.27
C PHE A 150 -10.01 3.14 7.34
N ARG A 151 -8.77 3.63 7.24
CA ARG A 151 -8.41 4.74 6.35
C ARG A 151 -7.68 4.26 5.09
N GLY A 152 -7.05 3.09 5.17
CA GLY A 152 -6.49 2.41 4.01
C GLY A 152 -5.63 3.31 3.12
N GLN A 153 -5.81 3.17 1.80
CA GLN A 153 -5.02 3.85 0.75
C GLN A 153 -5.34 5.35 0.58
N ASP A 154 -6.23 5.91 1.39
CA ASP A 154 -6.53 7.35 1.33
C ASP A 154 -5.48 8.18 2.09
N THR A 155 -4.46 7.52 2.67
CA THR A 155 -3.29 8.16 3.27
C THR A 155 -2.01 7.77 2.51
N ASN A 156 -1.08 8.72 2.37
CA ASN A 156 0.26 8.47 1.83
C ASN A 156 1.19 7.75 2.84
N VAL A 157 0.62 7.02 3.82
CA VAL A 157 1.35 6.42 4.94
C VAL A 157 1.15 4.91 4.97
N ALA A 158 2.26 4.17 4.91
CA ALA A 158 2.27 2.71 4.95
C ALA A 158 2.12 2.17 6.39
N HIS A 159 0.93 2.32 6.98
CA HIS A 159 0.67 1.95 8.38
C HIS A 159 1.03 0.49 8.73
N PHE A 160 0.78 -0.46 7.81
CA PHE A 160 1.17 -1.86 8.02
C PHE A 160 2.68 -2.09 7.99
N ALA A 161 3.46 -1.21 7.34
CA ALA A 161 4.92 -1.23 7.47
C ALA A 161 5.34 -0.83 8.89
N HIS A 162 4.72 0.19 9.49
CA HIS A 162 4.98 0.58 10.87
C HIS A 162 4.66 -0.55 11.86
N LEU A 163 3.47 -1.16 11.72
CA LEU A 163 3.04 -2.30 12.55
C LEU A 163 3.97 -3.52 12.37
N GLY A 164 4.40 -3.81 11.14
CA GLY A 164 5.40 -4.85 10.88
C GLY A 164 6.73 -4.55 11.57
N GLY A 165 7.16 -3.29 11.56
CA GLY A 165 8.34 -2.82 12.29
C GLY A 165 8.26 -3.05 13.80
N MET A 166 7.10 -2.71 14.40
CA MET A 166 6.82 -3.01 15.80
C MET A 166 6.83 -4.52 16.06
N LEU A 167 6.11 -5.31 15.27
CA LEU A 167 6.04 -6.77 15.42
C LEU A 167 7.43 -7.42 15.41
N PHE A 168 8.27 -7.08 14.44
CA PHE A 168 9.63 -7.63 14.38
C PHE A 168 10.53 -7.09 15.49
N GLY A 169 10.31 -5.84 15.93
CA GLY A 169 10.97 -5.31 17.13
C GLY A 169 10.63 -6.13 18.37
N TYR A 170 9.35 -6.48 18.56
CA TYR A 170 8.88 -7.33 19.65
C TYR A 170 9.55 -8.71 19.60
N VAL A 171 9.53 -9.36 18.44
CA VAL A 171 10.13 -10.69 18.24
C VAL A 171 11.62 -10.68 18.59
N LEU A 172 12.37 -9.65 18.17
CA LEU A 172 13.79 -9.51 18.50
C LEU A 172 14.03 -9.34 19.99
N ILE A 173 13.25 -8.48 20.66
CA ILE A 173 13.36 -8.28 22.11
C ILE A 173 13.12 -9.60 22.84
N VAL A 174 12.03 -10.30 22.51
CA VAL A 174 11.72 -11.59 23.15
C VAL A 174 12.82 -12.63 22.89
N TYR A 175 13.35 -12.70 21.67
CA TYR A 175 14.45 -13.59 21.33
C TYR A 175 15.71 -13.31 22.16
N TRP A 176 16.11 -12.05 22.27
CA TRP A 176 17.29 -11.65 23.05
C TRP A 176 17.11 -11.83 24.56
N LYS A 177 15.90 -11.56 25.10
CA LYS A 177 15.57 -11.88 26.50
C LYS A 177 15.72 -13.38 26.79
N LYS A 178 15.28 -14.24 25.86
CA LYS A 178 15.46 -15.69 25.99
C LYS A 178 16.93 -16.13 25.94
N LYS A 179 17.79 -15.39 25.25
CA LYS A 179 19.24 -15.63 25.22
C LYS A 179 20.00 -15.02 26.41
N GLY A 180 19.32 -14.30 27.29
CA GLY A 180 19.94 -13.66 28.45
C GLY A 180 20.79 -12.44 28.11
N GLU A 181 20.62 -11.86 26.91
CA GLU A 181 21.40 -10.68 26.48
C GLU A 181 21.02 -9.41 27.24
N PHE A 182 19.83 -9.36 27.84
CA PHE A 182 19.39 -8.30 28.76
C PHE A 182 18.17 -8.73 29.59
N ARG A 183 18.01 -8.13 30.78
CA ARG A 183 16.98 -8.48 31.79
C ARG A 183 15.78 -7.53 31.74
#